data_AF-A0A656JUK2-F1
#
_entry.id   AF-A0A656JUK2-F1
#
_cell.length_a   1.000
_cell.length_b   1.000
_cell.length_c   1.000
_cell.angle_alpha   90.00
_cell.angle_beta   90.00
_cell.angle_gamma   90.00
#
_symmetry.space_group_name_H-M   'P 1'
#
loop_
_entity.id
_entity.type
_entity.pdbx_description
1 polymer ?
#
loop_
_entity_poly.entity_id
_entity_poly.type
_entity_poly.pdbx_seq_one_letter_code
_entity_poly.pdbx_strand_id
1 'polypeptide(L)' 'RLSTPTPVLRFTQGDQVMITTGSWCDVEAIFLTTDGTERAVILLNMLQRQQKVVLPISSLARIEATA' A
#
# COMPACT_ATOMS: atom_id res chain seq x y z
N ARG A 1 -28.85 -16.97 0.20
CA ARG A 1 -27.65 -16.91 -0.67
C ARG A 1 -26.55 -16.28 0.16
N LEU A 2 -25.46 -17.00 0.45
CA LEU A 2 -24.30 -16.41 1.10
C LEU A 2 -23.57 -15.60 0.04
N SER A 3 -23.68 -14.27 0.07
CA SER A 3 -22.84 -13.38 -0.72
C SER A 3 -21.48 -13.34 -0.06
N THR A 4 -20.53 -14.14 -0.55
CA THR A 4 -19.12 -13.92 -0.27
C THR A 4 -18.77 -12.54 -0.84
N PRO A 5 -18.38 -11.55 -0.01
CA PRO A 5 -17.95 -10.27 -0.54
C PRO A 5 -16.74 -10.52 -1.42
N THR A 6 -16.86 -10.22 -2.72
CA THR A 6 -15.73 -10.17 -3.63
C THR A 6 -14.65 -9.31 -2.97
N PRO A 7 -13.40 -9.80 -2.81
CA PRO A 7 -12.36 -9.01 -2.18
C PRO A 7 -12.18 -7.72 -2.99
N VAL A 8 -12.68 -6.62 -2.47
CA VAL A 8 -12.46 -5.31 -3.07
C VAL A 8 -10.97 -5.05 -2.88
N LEU A 9 -10.22 -4.97 -3.97
CA LEU A 9 -8.82 -4.57 -3.92
C LEU A 9 -8.77 -3.19 -3.25
N ARG A 10 -8.17 -3.13 -2.06
CA ARG A 10 -8.18 -1.95 -1.18
C ARG A 10 -7.44 -0.74 -1.81
N PHE A 11 -6.55 -1.02 -2.76
CA PHE A 11 -5.68 -0.05 -3.41
C PHE A 11 -5.63 -0.31 -4.92
N THR A 12 -5.44 0.76 -5.67
CA THR A 12 -5.18 0.78 -7.12
C THR A 12 -3.74 1.25 -7.36
N GLN A 13 -3.11 0.76 -8.42
CA GLN A 13 -1.79 1.23 -8.82
C GLN A 13 -1.77 2.76 -8.94
N GLY A 14 -0.78 3.38 -8.31
CA GLY A 14 -0.64 4.84 -8.27
C GLY A 14 -1.26 5.50 -7.03
N ASP A 15 -2.05 4.79 -6.23
CA ASP A 15 -2.59 5.32 -4.98
C ASP A 15 -1.44 5.72 -4.04
N GLN A 16 -1.55 6.91 -3.44
CA GLN A 16 -0.72 7.28 -2.31
C GLN A 16 -1.15 6.47 -1.09
N VAL A 17 -0.17 5.84 -0.46
CA VAL A 17 -0.36 5.00 0.72
C VAL A 17 0.63 5.39 1.80
N MET A 18 0.20 5.24 3.04
CA MET A 18 1.04 5.42 4.22
C MET A 18 1.29 4.08 4.88
N ILE A 19 2.54 3.82 5.26
CA ILE A 19 2.89 2.66 6.08
C ILE A 19 2.44 2.96 7.51
N THR A 20 1.66 2.07 8.13
CA THR A 20 1.06 2.28 9.46
C THR A 20 1.65 1.40 10.56
N THR A 21 2.69 0.62 10.24
CA THR A 21 3.25 -0.37 11.17
C THR A 21 4.78 -0.44 11.10
N GLY A 22 5.40 -0.81 12.22
CA GLY A 22 6.85 -1.06 12.30
C GLY A 22 7.69 0.22 12.26
N SER A 23 8.99 0.07 12.02
CA SER A 23 9.96 1.19 12.05
C SER A 23 9.79 2.21 10.91
N TRP A 24 8.87 1.94 9.98
CA TRP A 24 8.60 2.75 8.80
C TRP A 24 7.20 3.38 8.88
N CYS A 25 6.60 3.41 10.09
CA CYS A 25 5.32 4.07 10.32
C CYS A 25 5.39 5.54 9.86
N ASP A 26 4.28 6.04 9.34
CA ASP A 26 4.09 7.40 8.84
C ASP A 26 4.95 7.76 7.61
N VAL A 27 5.55 6.75 6.96
CA VAL A 27 6.24 6.95 5.68
C VAL A 27 5.26 6.78 4.52
N GLU A 28 5.20 7.80 3.66
CA GLU A 28 4.41 7.78 2.44
C GLU A 28 5.11 7.03 1.30
N ALA A 29 4.31 6.37 0.48
CA ALA A 29 4.74 5.63 -0.69
C ALA A 29 3.64 5.59 -1.75
N ILE A 30 3.97 5.04 -2.91
CA ILE A 30 3.01 4.80 -4.00
C ILE A 30 2.73 3.30 -4.10
N PHE A 31 1.47 2.89 -4.06
CA PHE A 31 1.09 1.51 -4.29
C PHE A 31 1.34 1.12 -5.75
N LEU A 32 2.06 0.02 -5.98
CA LEU A 32 2.33 -0.48 -7.34
C LEU A 32 1.41 -1.64 -7.69
N THR A 33 1.41 -2.68 -6.88
CA THR A 33 0.66 -3.93 -7.12
C THR A 33 0.64 -4.77 -5.84
N THR A 34 -0.11 -5.86 -5.83
CA THR A 34 0.11 -6.98 -4.91
C THR A 34 1.13 -7.96 -5.51
N ASP A 35 1.78 -8.77 -4.68
CA ASP A 35 2.67 -9.85 -5.14
C ASP A 35 1.93 -11.15 -5.51
N GLY A 36 0.59 -11.12 -5.52
CA GLY A 36 -0.28 -12.30 -5.70
C GLY A 36 -0.67 -12.97 -4.38
N THR A 37 -0.16 -12.50 -3.24
CA THR A 37 -0.56 -12.92 -1.89
C THR A 37 -1.13 -11.73 -1.11
N GLU A 38 -1.09 -11.76 0.23
CA GLU A 38 -1.56 -10.68 1.11
C GLU A 38 -0.54 -9.55 1.30
N ARG A 39 0.38 -9.37 0.34
CA ARG A 39 1.46 -8.36 0.41
C ARG A 39 1.37 -7.36 -0.73
N ALA A 40 1.63 -6.11 -0.40
CA ALA A 40 1.73 -5.00 -1.33
C ALA A 40 3.18 -4.79 -1.74
N VAL A 41 3.37 -4.44 -3.01
CA VAL A 41 4.58 -3.83 -3.53
C VAL A 41 4.35 -2.33 -3.60
N ILE A 42 5.16 -1.56 -2.89
CA ILE A 42 5.11 -0.09 -2.88
C ILE A 42 6.41 0.51 -3.42
N LEU A 43 6.31 1.69 -4.00
CA LEU A 43 7.44 2.52 -4.39
C LEU A 43 7.66 3.59 -3.32
N LEU A 44 8.78 3.49 -2.65
CA LEU A 44 9.18 4.40 -1.58
C LEU A 44 10.31 5.29 -2.09
N ASN A 45 10.24 6.59 -1.82
CA ASN A 45 11.25 7.55 -2.24
C ASN A 45 12.04 8.05 -1.03
N MET A 46 13.28 7.61 -0.87
CA MET A 46 14.15 7.99 0.24
C MET A 46 15.49 8.46 -0.28
N LEU A 47 16.01 9.56 0.29
CA LEU A 47 17.33 10.11 -0.05
C LEU A 47 17.52 10.26 -1.58
N GLN A 48 16.49 10.77 -2.26
CA GLN A 48 16.44 10.94 -3.72
C GLN A 48 16.57 9.63 -4.52
N ARG A 49 16.32 8.48 -3.90
CA ARG A 49 16.31 7.17 -4.56
C ARG A 49 14.96 6.50 -4.37
N GLN A 50 14.49 5.88 -5.45
CA GLN A 50 13.30 5.06 -5.42
C GLN A 50 13.65 3.62 -5.05
N GLN A 51 12.91 3.03 -4.12
CA GLN A 51 13.05 1.65 -3.68
C GLN A 51 11.70 0.95 -3.72
N LYS A 52 11.69 -0.29 -4.23
CA LYS A 52 10.52 -1.16 -4.14
C LYS A 52 10.56 -1.92 -2.82
N VAL A 53 9.48 -1.86 -2.05
CA VAL A 53 9.37 -2.53 -0.76
C VAL A 53 8.15 -3.45 -0.79
N VAL A 54 8.28 -4.65 -0.20
CA VAL A 54 7.20 -5.64 -0.10
C VAL A 54 6.81 -5.83 1.37
N LEU A 55 5.57 -5.54 1.71
CA LEU A 55 5.06 -5.57 3.08
C LEU A 55 3.60 -6.06 3.10
N PRO A 56 3.06 -6.49 4.25
CA PRO A 56 1.65 -6.87 4.36
C PRO A 56 0.73 -5.75 3.88
N ILE A 57 -0.33 -6.08 3.14
CA ILE A 57 -1.34 -5.09 2.69
C ILE A 57 -2.01 -4.44 3.90
N SER A 58 -2.15 -5.17 5.01
CA SER A 58 -2.71 -4.68 6.28
C SER A 58 -1.87 -3.58 6.94
N SER A 59 -0.61 -3.43 6.55
CA SER A 59 0.30 -2.38 7.02
C SER A 59 0.16 -1.06 6.26
N LEU A 60 -0.80 -0.95 5.34
CA LEU A 60 -1.03 0.25 4.53
C LEU A 60 -2.37 0.91 4.85
N ALA A 61 -2.37 2.24 4.85
CA ALA A 61 -3.57 3.07 4.80
C ALA A 61 -3.57 3.93 3.54
N ARG A 62 -4.76 4.24 3.01
CA ARG A 62 -4.92 5.18 1.90
C ARG A 62 -4.71 6.59 2.45
N ILE A 63 -3.92 7.39 1.74
CA ILE A 63 -3.86 8.83 1.99
C ILE A 63 -4.98 9.43 1.14
N GLU A 64 -6.00 9.98 1.81
CA GLU A 64 -6.95 10.82 1.09
C GLU A 64 -6.23 12.14 0.78
N ALA A 65 -6.03 12.43 -0.50
CA ALA A 65 -5.59 13.74 -0.91
C ALA A 65 -6.70 14.74 -0.56
N THR A 66 -6.60 15.38 0.61
CA THR A 66 -7.39 16.58 0.89
C THR A 66 -6.95 17.65 -0.09
N ALA A 67 -7.79 17.88 -1.09
CA ALA A 67 -7.66 18.94 -2.10
C ALA A 67 -7.78 20.33 -1.48
#